data_AF-A0A9C9TQT3-F1
#
_entry.id   AF-A0A9C9TQT3-F1
#
_cell.length_a   1.000
_cell.length_b   1.000
_cell.length_c   1.000
_cell.angle_alpha   90.00
_cell.angle_beta   90.00
_cell.angle_gamma   90.00
#
_symmetry.space_group_name_H-M   'P 1'
#
loop_
_entity.id
_entity.type
_entity.pdbx_description
1 polymer ?
#
loop_
_entity_poly.entity_id
_entity_poly.type
_entity_poly.pdbx_seq_one_letter_code
_entity_poly.pdbx_strand_id
1 'polypeptide(L)' 'MRPPGPTELVIILVIILIIFGAGKLPQVAGSIGKGIREFRRAKEGVDEESQTKSTKGSDDTSEATKAQSGDR' A
#
# COMPACT_ATOMS: atom_id res chain seq x y z
N MET A 1 -12.08 11.32 26.32
CA MET A 1 -12.32 10.30 25.27
C MET A 1 -10.97 9.69 24.92
N ARG A 2 -10.71 8.45 25.32
CA ARG A 2 -9.42 7.80 25.08
C ARG A 2 -9.51 7.03 23.76
N PRO A 3 -8.58 7.21 22.82
CA PRO A 3 -8.61 6.46 21.58
C PRO A 3 -8.48 4.95 21.89
N PRO A 4 -9.12 4.08 21.08
CA PRO A 4 -8.94 2.64 21.21
C PRO A 4 -7.45 2.29 21.10
N GLY A 5 -7.02 1.34 21.93
CA GLY A 5 -5.64 0.87 21.91
C GLY A 5 -5.33 0.05 20.66
N PRO A 6 -4.04 -0.27 20.44
CA PRO A 6 -3.62 -1.13 19.34
C PRO A 6 -4.36 -2.48 19.35
N THR A 7 -4.61 -3.05 20.52
CA THR A 7 -5.31 -4.33 20.68
C THR A 7 -6.76 -4.24 20.22
N GLU A 8 -7.49 -3.19 20.61
CA GLU A 8 -8.87 -2.97 20.19
C GLU A 8 -8.97 -2.74 18.68
N LEU A 9 -8.03 -2.00 18.08
CA LEU A 9 -7.97 -1.83 16.62
C LEU A 9 -7.76 -3.17 15.89
N VAL A 10 -6.92 -4.05 16.41
CA VAL A 10 -6.70 -5.38 15.82
C VAL A 10 -7.99 -6.22 15.87
N ILE A 11 -8.72 -6.19 16.99
CA ILE A 11 -10.00 -6.91 17.11
C ILE A 11 -11.01 -6.43 16.06
N ILE A 12 -11.14 -5.11 15.89
CA ILE A 12 -12.04 -4.52 14.89
C ILE A 12 -11.61 -4.93 13.48
N LEU A 13 -10.31 -4.88 13.19
CA LEU A 13 -9.75 -5.29 11.90
C LEU A 13 -10.07 -6.76 11.58
N VAL A 14 -9.97 -7.65 12.56
CA VAL A 14 -10.31 -9.08 12.42
C VAL A 14 -11.79 -9.25 12.08
N ILE A 15 -12.69 -8.53 12.74
CA ILE A 15 -14.14 -8.59 12.45
C ILE A 15 -14.41 -8.14 10.99
N ILE A 16 -13.79 -7.05 10.56
CA ILE A 16 -13.90 -6.55 9.18
C ILE A 16 -13.35 -7.59 8.19
N LEU A 17 -12.21 -8.21 8.50
CA LEU A 17 -11.61 -9.26 7.68
C LEU A 17 -12.50 -10.51 7.57
N ILE A 18 -13.30 -10.83 8.59
CA ILE A 18 -14.26 -11.94 8.53
C ILE A 18 -15.43 -11.60 7.60
N ILE A 19 -15.96 -10.37 7.69
CA ILE A 19 -17.11 -9.93 6.87
C ILE A 19 -16.71 -9.76 5.39
N PHE A 20 -15.59 -9.09 5.14
CA PHE A 20 -15.14 -8.76 3.79
C PHE A 20 -14.19 -9.81 3.21
N GLY A 21 -13.51 -10.60 4.04
CA GLY A 21 -12.47 -11.55 3.64
C GLY A 21 -11.07 -10.92 3.57
N ALA A 22 -10.05 -11.72 3.89
CA ALA A 22 -8.65 -11.29 3.91
C ALA A 22 -8.10 -10.81 2.55
N GLY A 23 -8.70 -11.25 1.44
CA GLY A 23 -8.29 -10.84 0.09
C GLY A 23 -8.92 -9.52 -0.39
N LYS A 24 -10.09 -9.13 0.12
CA LYS A 24 -10.81 -7.95 -0.38
C LYS A 24 -10.23 -6.63 0.13
N LEU A 25 -9.77 -6.60 1.38
CA LEU A 25 -9.14 -5.43 1.97
C LEU A 25 -7.90 -4.95 1.18
N PRO A 26 -6.89 -5.80 0.88
CA PRO A 26 -5.72 -5.38 0.10
C PRO A 26 -6.07 -5.07 -1.36
N GLN A 27 -7.05 -5.76 -1.95
CA GLN A 27 -7.51 -5.49 -3.31
C GLN A 27 -8.11 -4.07 -3.44
N VAL A 28 -8.96 -3.69 -2.48
CA VAL A 28 -9.57 -2.35 -2.42
C VAL A 28 -8.55 -1.28 -2.02
N ALA A 29 -7.69 -1.57 -1.04
CA ALA A 29 -6.62 -0.66 -0.67
C ALA A 29 -5.65 -0.39 -1.83
N GLY A 30 -5.37 -1.39 -2.67
CA GLY A 30 -4.53 -1.25 -3.86
C GLY A 30 -5.15 -0.34 -4.92
N SER A 31 -6.45 -0.46 -5.21
CA SER A 31 -7.13 0.41 -6.17
C SER A 31 -7.28 1.84 -5.65
N ILE A 32 -7.67 2.00 -4.38
CA ILE A 32 -7.75 3.30 -3.71
C ILE A 32 -6.36 3.94 -3.62
N GLY A 33 -5.32 3.17 -3.27
CA GLY A 33 -3.95 3.67 -3.15
C GLY A 33 -3.40 4.19 -4.48
N LYS A 34 -3.67 3.49 -5.59
CA LYS A 34 -3.35 3.97 -6.93
C LYS A 34 -4.08 5.28 -7.27
N GLY A 35 -5.38 5.36 -6.96
CA GLY A 35 -6.17 6.57 -7.17
C GLY A 35 -5.70 7.76 -6.33
N ILE A 36 -5.40 7.55 -5.04
CA ILE A 36 -4.84 8.58 -4.16
C ILE A 36 -3.46 9.02 -4.63
N ARG A 37 -2.61 8.10 -5.10
CA ARG A 37 -1.28 8.41 -5.63
C ARG A 37 -1.38 9.29 -6.87
N GLU A 38 -2.26 8.93 -7.81
CA GLU A 38 -2.48 9.73 -9.02
C GLU A 38 -3.12 11.08 -8.69
N PHE A 39 -4.06 11.12 -7.75
CA PHE A 39 -4.67 12.37 -7.28
C PHE A 39 -3.64 13.30 -6.62
N ARG A 40 -2.76 12.76 -5.76
CA ARG A 40 -1.64 13.52 -5.18
C ARG A 40 -0.72 14.04 -6.27
N ARG A 41 -0.37 13.21 -7.25
CA ARG A 41 0.53 13.56 -8.34
C ARG A 41 -0.06 14.58 -9.32
N ALA A 42 -1.37 14.55 -9.53
CA ALA A 42 -2.08 15.58 -10.29
C ALA A 42 -2.13 16.90 -9.49
N LYS A 43 -2.35 16.85 -8.17
CA LYS A 43 -2.28 18.04 -7.32
C LYS A 43 -0.87 18.64 -7.29
N GLU A 44 0.15 17.81 -7.11
CA GLU A 44 1.57 18.21 -7.11
C GLU A 44 2.00 18.67 -8.52
N GLY A 45 1.52 18.02 -9.58
CA GLY A 45 1.79 18.37 -10.98
C GLY A 45 1.16 19.69 -11.45
N VAL A 46 0.07 20.14 -10.81
CA VAL A 46 -0.47 21.50 -11.00
C VAL A 46 0.45 22.55 -10.37
N ASP A 47 1.20 22.19 -9.32
CA ASP A 47 2.26 23.04 -8.74
C ASP A 47 3.60 22.90 -9.51
N GLU A 48 3.82 21.78 -10.21
CA GLU A 48 5.08 21.41 -10.91
C GLU A 48 5.08 21.53 -12.45
N GLU A 49 4.17 22.29 -13.08
CA GLU A 49 4.35 22.69 -14.50
C GLU A 49 5.65 23.52 -14.71
N SER A 50 6.36 23.87 -13.63
CA SER A 50 7.71 24.45 -13.64
C SER A 50 8.86 23.44 -13.81
N GLN A 51 8.70 22.11 -13.60
CA GLN A 51 9.87 21.21 -13.70
C GLN A 51 9.54 19.76 -14.10
N THR A 52 9.58 19.53 -15.42
CA THR A 52 10.10 18.33 -16.10
C THR A 52 9.98 16.97 -15.39
N LYS A 53 9.06 16.14 -15.93
CA LYS A 53 9.08 14.66 -15.98
C LYS A 53 10.38 14.01 -15.47
N SER A 54 10.30 13.14 -14.46
CA SER A 54 10.99 11.85 -14.47
C SER A 54 10.52 10.85 -13.40
N THR A 55 10.00 9.74 -13.92
CA THR A 55 10.35 8.33 -13.61
C THR A 55 10.12 7.68 -12.23
N LYS A 56 9.53 6.48 -12.35
CA LYS A 56 9.82 5.22 -11.63
C LYS A 56 9.04 4.96 -10.33
N GLY A 57 8.42 3.79 -10.25
CA GLY A 57 7.76 3.35 -9.01
C GLY A 57 6.96 2.06 -9.10
N SER A 58 7.67 0.97 -9.43
CA SER A 58 7.52 -0.37 -8.83
C SER A 58 6.34 -1.26 -9.27
N ASP A 59 6.56 -1.96 -10.38
CA ASP A 59 6.30 -3.39 -10.44
C ASP A 59 7.36 -4.10 -9.59
N ASP A 60 6.99 -4.54 -8.39
CA ASP A 60 7.78 -5.52 -7.65
C ASP A 60 6.81 -6.31 -6.75
N THR A 61 6.30 -7.40 -7.31
CA THR A 61 5.67 -8.45 -6.53
C THR A 61 6.07 -9.77 -7.15
N SER A 62 6.80 -10.54 -6.32
CA SER A 62 6.91 -11.99 -6.32
C SER A 62 7.98 -12.64 -7.21
N GLU A 63 9.15 -12.90 -6.62
CA GLU A 63 9.86 -14.21 -6.61
C GLU A 63 10.73 -14.23 -5.33
N ALA A 64 10.33 -14.77 -4.18
CA ALA A 64 10.26 -16.19 -3.82
C ALA A 64 11.53 -17.02 -4.11
N THR A 65 12.34 -17.20 -3.05
CA THR A 65 13.02 -18.46 -2.63
C THR A 65 14.38 -18.89 -3.24
N LYS A 66 15.37 -18.96 -2.32
CA LYS A 66 16.46 -19.97 -2.17
C LYS A 66 17.74 -19.83 -3.03
N ALA A 67 18.80 -19.30 -2.42
CA ALA A 67 20.18 -19.80 -2.59
C ALA A 67 21.14 -19.19 -1.53
N GLN A 68 21.02 -19.62 -0.27
CA GLN A 68 22.13 -19.57 0.69
C GLN A 68 22.87 -20.90 0.61
N SER A 69 24.04 -20.93 -0.04
CA SER A 69 25.06 -21.98 0.15
C SER A 69 26.37 -21.59 -0.53
N GLY A 70 27.43 -21.44 0.28
CA GLY A 70 28.83 -21.76 -0.07
C GLY A 70 29.54 -20.87 -1.07
N ASP A 71 30.33 -19.91 -0.58
CA ASP A 71 31.78 -19.86 -0.83
C ASP A 71 32.39 -18.69 -0.03
N ARG A 72 32.97 -19.00 1.13
CA ARG A 72 34.06 -18.27 1.82
C ARG A 72 34.34 -18.95 3.16
#